data_AF-A0A6N3GW24-F1
#
_entry.id   AF-A0A6N3GW24-F1
#
_cell.length_a   1.000
_cell.length_b   1.000
_cell.length_c   1.000
_cell.angle_alpha   90.00
_cell.angle_beta   90.00
_cell.angle_gamma   90.00
#
_symmetry.space_group_name_H-M   'P 1'
#
loop_
_entity.id
_entity.type
_entity.pdbx_description
1 polymer ?
#
loop_
_entity_poly.entity_id
_entity_poly.type
_entity_poly.pdbx_seq_one_letter_code
_entity_poly.pdbx_strand_id
1 'polypeptide(L)'
;MIKLHKKEQLDVLKTKYSKEILKEAEEIITLLDDNYGANRDVDKDLGGYIGLLESKGDVAEIKANSIKGLIPEYTDIIKGDDGIDYYSSLFLLSDDYSIVVFSTKELHEILIEKEL
;
A
#
# COMPACT_ATOMS: atom_id res chain seq x y z
N MET A 1 -2.28 -4.36 9.70
CA MET A 1 -2.21 -3.93 8.29
C MET A 1 -2.50 -5.10 7.36
N ILE A 2 -3.21 -4.90 6.26
CA ILE A 2 -3.36 -5.92 5.20
C ILE A 2 -2.24 -5.76 4.16
N LYS A 3 -1.45 -6.82 3.93
CA LYS A 3 -0.47 -6.87 2.83
C LYS A 3 -1.13 -7.45 1.58
N LEU A 4 -1.31 -6.64 0.55
CA LEU A 4 -1.86 -7.06 -0.74
C LEU A 4 -0.75 -7.26 -1.76
N HIS A 5 -0.73 -8.45 -2.35
CA HIS A 5 0.26 -8.83 -3.34
C HIS A 5 -0.23 -9.87 -4.34
N LYS A 6 -1.44 -10.41 -4.15
CA LYS A 6 -2.07 -11.41 -4.99
C LYS A 6 -3.47 -10.97 -5.36
N LYS A 7 -3.84 -11.15 -6.63
CA LYS A 7 -5.15 -10.72 -7.17
C LYS A 7 -6.31 -11.42 -6.46
N GLU A 8 -6.11 -12.66 -6.01
CA GLU A 8 -7.12 -13.43 -5.27
C GLU A 8 -7.49 -12.79 -3.92
N GLN A 9 -6.60 -11.97 -3.34
CA GLN A 9 -6.90 -11.25 -2.10
C GLN A 9 -7.95 -10.15 -2.33
N LEU A 10 -8.04 -9.61 -3.54
CA LEU A 10 -8.95 -8.51 -3.87
C LEU A 10 -10.42 -8.96 -3.80
N ASP A 11 -10.71 -10.24 -4.09
CA ASP A 11 -12.06 -10.79 -4.00
C ASP A 11 -12.64 -10.69 -2.59
N VAL A 12 -11.81 -10.90 -1.56
CA VAL A 12 -12.20 -10.81 -0.15
C VAL A 12 -12.47 -9.36 0.26
N LEU A 13 -11.85 -8.40 -0.43
CA LEU A 13 -11.92 -6.97 -0.11
C LEU A 13 -13.07 -6.24 -0.80
N LYS A 14 -13.73 -6.85 -1.79
CA LYS A 14 -14.85 -6.29 -2.56
C LYS A 14 -16.03 -5.77 -1.72
N THR A 15 -16.21 -6.31 -0.51
CA THR A 15 -17.30 -5.91 0.39
C THR A 15 -16.94 -4.74 1.31
N LYS A 16 -15.64 -4.40 1.41
CA LYS A 16 -15.11 -3.41 2.36
C LYS A 16 -14.56 -2.16 1.68
N TYR A 17 -14.04 -2.29 0.47
CA TYR A 17 -13.35 -1.21 -0.24
C TYR A 17 -14.04 -0.86 -1.55
N SER A 18 -13.96 0.42 -1.92
CA SER A 18 -14.47 0.94 -3.19
C SER A 18 -13.80 0.28 -4.40
N LYS A 19 -14.48 0.33 -5.54
CA LYS A 19 -13.98 -0.29 -6.78
C LYS A 19 -12.69 0.38 -7.25
N GLU A 20 -12.54 1.68 -7.01
CA GLU A 20 -11.37 2.46 -7.41
C GLU A 20 -10.11 2.00 -6.65
N ILE A 21 -10.22 1.72 -5.35
CA ILE A 21 -9.08 1.17 -4.57
C ILE A 21 -8.70 -0.21 -5.08
N LEU A 22 -9.69 -1.07 -5.31
CA LEU A 22 -9.45 -2.43 -5.77
C LEU A 22 -8.81 -2.45 -7.16
N LYS A 23 -9.25 -1.53 -8.03
CA LYS A 23 -8.67 -1.34 -9.36
C LYS A 23 -7.22 -0.85 -9.27
N GLU A 24 -6.95 0.17 -8.47
CA GLU A 24 -5.57 0.66 -8.27
C GLU A 24 -4.66 -0.44 -7.72
N ALA A 25 -5.17 -1.21 -6.75
CA ALA A 25 -4.44 -2.35 -6.20
C ALA A 25 -4.16 -3.43 -7.25
N GLU A 26 -5.13 -3.74 -8.11
CA GLU A 26 -4.96 -4.69 -9.20
C GLU A 26 -3.93 -4.22 -10.23
N GLU A 27 -3.92 -2.95 -10.59
CA GLU A 27 -2.94 -2.36 -11.52
C GLU A 27 -1.51 -2.45 -10.96
N ILE A 28 -1.32 -2.08 -9.69
CA ILE A 28 -0.02 -2.20 -9.02
C ILE A 28 0.42 -3.67 -8.90
N ILE A 29 -0.47 -4.58 -8.48
CA ILE A 29 -0.14 -6.02 -8.38
C ILE A 29 0.24 -6.57 -9.75
N THR A 30 -0.49 -6.20 -10.82
CA THR A 30 -0.16 -6.63 -12.19
C THR A 30 1.23 -6.14 -12.60
N LEU A 31 1.55 -4.88 -12.33
CA LEU A 31 2.88 -4.34 -12.63
C LEU A 31 3.98 -5.09 -11.87
N LEU A 32 3.78 -5.39 -10.59
CA LEU A 32 4.74 -6.16 -9.80
C LEU A 32 4.88 -7.59 -10.32
N ASP A 33 3.78 -8.22 -10.70
CA ASP A 33 3.77 -9.59 -11.21
C ASP A 33 4.44 -9.69 -12.58
N ASP A 34 4.28 -8.68 -13.44
CA ASP A 34 4.93 -8.61 -14.76
C ASP A 34 6.46 -8.43 -14.66
N ASN A 35 6.93 -7.70 -13.63
CA ASN A 35 8.37 -7.43 -13.45
C ASN A 35 9.09 -8.47 -12.56
N TYR A 36 8.42 -8.99 -11.52
CA TYR A 36 9.03 -9.83 -10.49
C TYR A 36 8.41 -11.22 -10.37
N GLY A 37 7.34 -11.50 -11.11
CA GLY A 37 6.66 -12.79 -11.18
C GLY A 37 5.49 -12.92 -10.21
N ALA A 38 4.37 -13.47 -10.70
CA ALA A 38 3.13 -13.64 -9.94
C ALA A 38 3.22 -14.60 -8.73
N ASN A 39 4.26 -15.44 -8.68
CA ASN A 39 4.46 -16.41 -7.59
C ASN A 39 5.41 -15.91 -6.49
N ARG A 40 5.82 -14.63 -6.53
CA ARG A 40 6.73 -14.02 -5.56
C ARG A 40 6.21 -14.11 -4.11
N ASP A 41 7.13 -14.39 -3.20
CA ASP A 41 6.96 -14.32 -1.75
C ASP A 41 7.33 -12.91 -1.27
N VAL A 42 6.34 -12.13 -0.81
CA VAL A 42 6.55 -10.71 -0.43
C VAL A 42 7.57 -10.48 0.68
N ASP A 43 7.85 -11.50 1.48
CA ASP A 43 8.78 -11.40 2.61
C ASP A 43 10.20 -11.87 2.23
N LYS A 44 10.39 -12.49 1.05
CA LYS A 44 11.68 -13.06 0.61
C LYS A 44 12.15 -12.59 -0.76
N ASP A 45 11.22 -12.34 -1.67
CA ASP A 45 11.48 -11.97 -3.05
C ASP A 45 11.40 -10.45 -3.25
N LEU A 46 11.84 -9.99 -4.43
CA LEU A 46 11.81 -8.58 -4.85
C LEU A 46 10.39 -8.13 -5.28
N GLY A 47 10.24 -6.85 -5.60
CA GLY A 47 9.00 -6.21 -6.07
C GLY A 47 8.13 -5.63 -4.96
N GLY A 48 8.08 -6.27 -3.80
CA GLY A 48 7.36 -5.76 -2.64
C GLY A 48 5.84 -5.92 -2.70
N TYR A 49 5.08 -4.98 -2.11
CA TYR A 49 3.65 -5.15 -1.87
C TYR A 49 2.90 -3.84 -1.62
N ILE A 50 1.57 -3.93 -1.53
CA ILE A 50 0.70 -2.83 -1.12
C ILE A 50 0.32 -3.01 0.35
N GLY A 51 0.59 -2.01 1.19
CA GLY A 51 0.20 -1.96 2.60
C GLY A 51 -1.09 -1.16 2.78
N LEU A 52 -2.20 -1.84 3.10
CA LEU A 52 -3.48 -1.20 3.37
C LEU A 52 -3.64 -0.97 4.88
N LEU A 53 -3.64 0.30 5.29
CA LEU A 53 -3.71 0.70 6.69
C LEU A 53 -5.15 0.90 7.13
N GLU A 54 -5.57 0.20 8.17
CA GLU A 54 -6.94 0.26 8.72
C GLU A 54 -6.98 0.94 10.10
N SER A 55 -5.82 1.22 10.70
CA SER A 55 -5.73 1.80 12.04
C SER A 55 -4.45 2.60 12.27
N LYS A 56 -4.43 3.42 13.34
CA LYS A 56 -3.19 4.07 13.82
C LYS A 56 -2.13 3.06 14.27
N GLY A 57 -2.55 1.88 14.72
CA GLY A 57 -1.65 0.77 15.04
C GLY A 57 -0.90 0.28 13.81
N ASP A 58 -1.59 0.18 12.67
CA ASP A 58 -0.98 -0.17 11.39
C ASP A 58 0.05 0.88 10.94
N VAL A 59 -0.27 2.17 11.12
CA VAL A 59 0.66 3.28 10.82
C VAL A 59 1.91 3.17 11.71
N ALA A 60 1.74 2.92 13.01
CA ALA A 60 2.87 2.77 13.93
C ALA A 60 3.73 1.55 13.57
N GLU A 61 3.10 0.41 13.26
CA GLU A 61 3.78 -0.82 12.87
C GLU A 61 4.61 -0.63 11.60
N ILE A 62 4.01 -0.07 10.53
CA ILE A 62 4.70 0.09 9.25
C ILE A 62 5.84 1.12 9.35
N LYS A 63 5.63 2.24 10.05
CA LYS A 63 6.68 3.26 10.29
C LYS A 63 7.86 2.69 11.07
N ALA A 64 7.61 1.85 12.08
CA ALA A 64 8.66 1.30 12.91
C ALA A 64 9.48 0.21 12.20
N ASN A 65 8.83 -0.61 11.36
CA ASN A 65 9.41 -1.86 10.87
C ASN A 65 9.77 -1.85 9.38
N SER A 66 8.97 -1.21 8.53
CA SER A 66 9.07 -1.39 7.07
C SER A 66 9.58 -0.14 6.35
N ILE A 67 9.15 1.06 6.76
CA ILE A 67 9.49 2.32 6.08
C ILE A 67 10.24 3.29 6.99
N LYS A 68 10.95 2.77 7.99
CA LYS A 68 11.60 3.57 9.04
C LYS A 68 12.58 4.59 8.46
N GLY A 69 12.30 5.87 8.70
CA GLY A 69 13.14 6.99 8.23
C GLY A 69 12.99 7.30 6.75
N LEU A 70 12.10 6.61 6.02
CA LEU A 70 11.78 6.91 4.64
C LEU A 70 10.70 7.98 4.54
N ILE A 71 10.76 8.75 3.47
CA ILE A 71 9.66 9.63 3.03
C ILE A 71 9.03 9.00 1.79
N PRO A 72 7.74 9.27 1.51
CA PRO A 72 7.15 8.80 0.26
C PRO A 72 7.80 9.51 -0.92
N GLU A 73 8.09 8.76 -1.98
CA GLU A 73 8.59 9.30 -3.25
C GLU A 73 7.48 9.99 -4.04
N TYR A 74 6.27 9.44 -3.97
CA TYR A 74 5.08 9.96 -4.61
C TYR A 74 3.85 9.68 -3.76
N THR A 75 2.90 10.60 -3.76
CA THR A 75 1.59 10.43 -3.15
C THR A 75 0.51 10.86 -4.13
N ASP A 76 -0.47 9.98 -4.36
CA ASP A 76 -1.69 10.28 -5.12
C ASP A 76 -2.94 10.13 -4.27
N ILE A 77 -4.07 10.62 -4.79
CA ILE A 77 -5.39 10.48 -4.20
C ILE A 77 -6.26 9.56 -5.07
N ILE A 78 -6.65 8.42 -4.52
CA ILE A 78 -7.66 7.53 -5.07
C ILE A 78 -9.02 7.99 -4.55
N LYS A 79 -9.87 8.49 -5.45
CA LYS A 79 -11.23 8.92 -5.11
C LYS A 79 -12.17 7.72 -5.11
N GLY A 80 -12.65 7.30 -3.94
CA GLY A 80 -13.58 6.18 -3.82
C GLY A 80 -15.01 6.56 -4.22
N ASP A 81 -15.72 5.63 -4.87
CA ASP A 81 -17.16 5.73 -5.12
C ASP A 81 -18.03 5.64 -3.84
N ASP A 82 -17.42 5.29 -2.71
CA ASP A 82 -17.98 5.27 -1.36
C ASP A 82 -17.93 6.62 -0.63
N GLY A 83 -17.36 7.65 -1.27
CA GLY A 83 -17.17 8.98 -0.68
C GLY A 83 -15.98 9.08 0.28
N ILE A 84 -15.14 8.05 0.34
CA ILE A 84 -13.89 8.05 1.09
C ILE A 84 -12.73 8.20 0.11
N ASP A 85 -11.94 9.26 0.28
CA ASP A 85 -10.68 9.44 -0.44
C ASP A 85 -9.56 8.68 0.27
N TYR A 86 -8.79 7.94 -0.51
CA TYR A 86 -7.61 7.22 -0.05
C TYR A 86 -6.36 7.85 -0.65
N TYR A 87 -5.28 7.83 0.11
CA TYR A 87 -3.96 8.27 -0.30
C TYR A 87 -3.13 7.04 -0.64
N SER A 88 -2.56 7.04 -1.85
CA SER A 88 -1.62 6.05 -2.35
C SER A 88 -0.21 6.62 -2.26
N SER A 89 0.62 6.11 -1.35
CA SER A 89 1.97 6.64 -1.10
C SER A 89 3.04 5.60 -1.39
N LEU A 90 3.92 5.86 -2.34
CA LEU A 90 5.01 4.97 -2.73
C LEU A 90 6.24 5.20 -1.85
N PHE A 91 6.77 4.14 -1.24
CA PHE A 91 8.04 4.12 -0.52
C PHE A 91 9.00 3.17 -1.21
N LEU A 92 10.20 3.65 -1.55
CA LEU A 92 11.28 2.82 -2.07
C LEU A 92 12.19 2.38 -0.94
N LEU A 93 12.30 1.06 -0.73
CA LEU A 93 13.19 0.48 0.27
C LEU A 93 14.55 0.11 -0.37
N SER A 94 14.55 -0.20 -1.66
CA SER A 94 15.72 -0.37 -2.52
C SER A 94 15.30 -0.18 -3.99
N ASP A 95 16.24 -0.32 -4.92
CA ASP A 95 15.99 -0.18 -6.36
C ASP A 95 14.90 -1.15 -6.87
N ASP A 96 14.84 -2.36 -6.30
CA ASP A 96 13.94 -3.44 -6.72
C ASP A 96 12.89 -3.83 -5.65
N TYR A 97 12.76 -3.05 -4.57
CA TYR A 97 11.76 -3.33 -3.52
C TYR A 97 11.05 -2.06 -3.08
N SER A 98 9.72 -2.07 -3.25
CA SER A 98 8.86 -0.93 -2.90
C SER A 98 7.63 -1.35 -2.10
N ILE A 99 7.13 -0.43 -1.28
CA ILE A 99 5.85 -0.59 -0.60
C ILE A 99 4.96 0.58 -1.01
N VAL A 100 3.80 0.27 -1.59
CA VAL A 100 2.76 1.28 -1.83
C VAL A 100 1.78 1.23 -0.66
N VAL A 101 1.63 2.33 0.06
CA VAL A 101 0.76 2.42 1.22
C VAL A 101 -0.55 3.07 0.84
N PHE A 102 -1.66 2.36 1.06
CA PHE A 102 -3.01 2.90 0.93
C PHE A 102 -3.54 3.24 2.32
N SER A 103 -4.00 4.48 2.49
CA SER A 103 -4.45 4.99 3.79
C SER A 103 -5.54 6.04 3.62
N THR A 104 -6.46 6.15 4.57
CA THR A 104 -7.38 7.30 4.61
C THR A 104 -6.60 8.57 4.94
N LYS A 105 -7.20 9.74 4.69
CA LYS A 105 -6.57 11.04 4.98
C LYS A 105 -5.98 11.13 6.40
N GLU A 106 -6.74 10.75 7.42
CA GLU A 106 -6.29 10.82 8.81
C GLU A 106 -5.03 9.95 9.03
N LEU A 107 -5.01 8.74 8.48
CA LEU A 107 -3.87 7.84 8.63
C LEU A 107 -2.67 8.31 7.81
N HIS A 108 -2.90 8.87 6.62
CA HIS A 108 -1.86 9.45 5.78
C HIS A 108 -1.14 10.62 6.46
N GLU A 109 -1.89 11.54 7.07
CA GLU A 109 -1.31 12.69 7.79
C GLU A 109 -0.34 12.20 8.90
N ILE A 110 -0.75 11.19 9.67
CA ILE A 110 0.11 10.56 10.71
C ILE A 110 1.30 9.82 10.09
N LEU A 111 1.10 9.17 8.93
CA LEU A 111 2.14 8.43 8.22
C LEU A 111 3.31 9.35 7.86
N ILE A 112 3.01 10.54 7.31
CA ILE A 112 4.00 11.49 6.80
C ILE A 112 4.47 12.53 7.82
N GLU A 113 3.84 12.61 8.99
CA GLU A 113 4.29 13.47 10.09
C GLU A 113 5.73 13.11 10.50
N LYS A 114 6.59 14.14 10.51
CA LYS A 114 7.98 14.04 10.97
C LYS A 114 7.98 13.94 12.50
N GLU A 115 8.64 12.92 13.04
CA GLU A 115 9.00 12.91 14.46
C GLU A 115 10.02 14.05 14.69
N LEU A 116 9.64 15.04 15.51
CA LEU A 116 10.46 16.21 15.88
C LEU A 116 11.52 15.86 16.93
#